data_AF-A0A516H3C2-F1
#
_entry.id   AF-A0A516H3C2-F1
#
_cell.length_a   1.000
_cell.length_b   1.000
_cell.length_c   1.000
_cell.angle_alpha   90.00
_cell.angle_beta   90.00
_cell.angle_gamma   90.00
#
_symmetry.space_group_name_H-M   'P 1'
#
loop_
_entity.id
_entity.type
_entity.pdbx_description
1 polymer ?
#
loop_
_entity_poly.entity_id
_entity_poly.type
_entity_poly.pdbx_seq_one_letter_code
_entity_poly.pdbx_strand_id
1 'polypeptide(L)'
;MSTPIKPLKTSLQAGLPDRLNIALLWRAEQAKVSLDDVAAAVGIPPAALTAKCSGGADILFQDVEALEDYFTAIGFPGLIDEVRRPHGWATYPLPISVARDNPIASKLLDLAADIRGAGLSLPEFLGECGLLPYVHIMVKTDDAIRTVHCGGSAAASAVSVDRSILGRDLRMLNDRSYGYFLHNHISELLRRGQPDLCRITSPTLHYSRLSVPAGLTVVSYSFDVEAAASFTLR
;
A
#
# COMPACT_ATOMS: atom_id res chain seq x y z
N MET A 1 -37.56 -13.78 -13.98
CA MET A 1 -36.35 -13.46 -14.77
C MET A 1 -35.23 -13.23 -13.78
N SER A 2 -34.38 -14.24 -13.57
CA SER A 2 -33.27 -14.18 -12.62
C SER A 2 -32.12 -13.41 -13.27
N THR A 3 -31.71 -12.29 -12.68
CA THR A 3 -30.49 -11.58 -13.04
C THR A 3 -29.30 -12.54 -12.89
N PRO A 4 -28.43 -12.66 -13.91
CA PRO A 4 -27.26 -13.52 -13.78
C PRO A 4 -26.33 -12.90 -12.74
N ILE A 5 -26.08 -13.65 -11.66
CA ILE A 5 -25.08 -13.33 -10.65
C ILE A 5 -23.73 -13.34 -11.38
N LYS A 6 -23.13 -12.16 -11.58
CA LYS A 6 -21.75 -12.05 -12.08
C LYS A 6 -20.87 -12.91 -11.17
N PRO A 7 -20.04 -13.82 -11.70
CA PRO A 7 -19.12 -14.58 -10.87
C PRO A 7 -18.25 -13.59 -10.09
N LEU A 8 -18.19 -13.77 -8.76
CA LEU A 8 -17.24 -13.04 -7.93
C LEU A 8 -15.84 -13.34 -8.47
N LYS A 9 -15.20 -12.35 -9.10
CA LYS A 9 -13.79 -12.43 -9.48
C LYS A 9 -13.00 -12.84 -8.24
N THR A 10 -12.23 -13.91 -8.35
CA THR A 10 -11.38 -14.43 -7.27
C THR A 10 -10.51 -13.31 -6.71
N SER A 11 -10.27 -13.31 -5.40
CA SER A 11 -9.51 -12.29 -4.65
C SER A 11 -8.12 -11.95 -5.25
N LEU A 12 -7.57 -12.83 -6.10
CA LEU A 12 -6.32 -12.66 -6.84
C LEU A 12 -6.39 -11.68 -8.04
N GLN A 13 -7.57 -11.43 -8.62
CA GLN A 13 -7.72 -10.53 -9.79
C GLN A 13 -8.09 -9.08 -9.43
N ALA A 14 -8.44 -8.81 -8.18
CA ALA A 14 -8.86 -7.47 -7.79
C ALA A 14 -7.66 -6.50 -7.78
N GLY A 15 -7.81 -5.38 -8.51
CA GLY A 15 -6.76 -4.37 -8.72
C GLY A 15 -5.71 -4.71 -9.80
N LEU A 16 -5.75 -5.90 -10.40
CA LEU A 16 -4.87 -6.26 -11.52
C LEU A 16 -5.08 -5.38 -12.77
N PRO A 17 -6.33 -5.05 -13.17
CA PRO A 17 -6.59 -4.10 -14.27
C PRO A 17 -5.92 -2.74 -14.09
N ASP A 18 -6.05 -2.16 -12.89
CA ASP A 18 -5.50 -0.83 -12.59
C ASP A 18 -3.96 -0.85 -12.61
N ARG A 19 -3.35 -1.90 -12.05
CA ARG A 19 -1.89 -2.07 -12.06
C ARG A 19 -1.35 -2.23 -13.48
N LEU A 20 -2.03 -3.04 -14.30
CA LEU A 20 -1.70 -3.19 -15.72
C LEU A 20 -1.83 -1.84 -16.45
N ASN A 21 -2.93 -1.12 -16.25
CA ASN A 21 -3.16 0.17 -16.90
C ASN A 21 -2.06 1.20 -16.58
N ILE A 22 -1.69 1.34 -15.31
CA ILE A 22 -0.66 2.29 -14.88
C ILE A 22 0.72 1.90 -15.45
N ALA A 23 1.08 0.61 -15.38
CA ALA A 23 2.37 0.13 -15.86
C ALA A 23 2.51 0.29 -17.38
N LEU A 24 1.42 0.09 -18.12
CA LEU A 24 1.37 0.29 -19.56
C LEU A 24 1.46 1.78 -19.94
N LEU A 25 0.69 2.66 -19.27
CA LEU A 25 0.71 4.10 -19.54
C LEU A 25 2.10 4.70 -19.31
N TRP A 26 2.75 4.35 -18.19
CA TRP A 26 4.09 4.84 -17.89
C TRP A 26 5.10 4.41 -18.96
N ARG A 27 5.12 3.13 -19.34
CA ARG A 27 6.05 2.65 -20.37
C ARG A 27 5.78 3.27 -21.73
N ALA A 28 4.51 3.37 -22.11
CA ALA A 28 4.11 3.97 -23.37
C ALA A 28 4.57 5.43 -23.47
N GLU A 29 4.45 6.19 -22.38
CA GLU A 29 4.96 7.55 -22.27
C GLU A 29 6.50 7.61 -22.41
N GLN A 30 7.24 6.77 -21.69
CA GLN A 30 8.70 6.74 -21.76
C GLN A 30 9.22 6.32 -23.14
N ALA A 31 8.58 5.32 -23.74
CA ALA A 31 8.90 4.82 -25.07
C ALA A 31 8.36 5.73 -26.20
N LYS A 32 7.53 6.72 -25.89
CA LYS A 32 6.83 7.60 -26.85
C LYS A 32 6.01 6.81 -27.88
N VAL A 33 5.32 5.77 -27.42
CA VAL A 33 4.41 4.92 -28.22
C VAL A 33 2.99 5.06 -27.70
N SER A 34 1.98 4.84 -28.55
CA SER A 34 0.58 4.80 -28.08
C SER A 34 0.20 3.39 -27.62
N LEU A 35 -0.72 3.27 -26.66
CA LEU A 35 -1.21 1.95 -26.22
C LEU A 35 -1.95 1.19 -27.31
N ASP A 36 -2.56 1.89 -28.27
CA ASP A 36 -3.21 1.28 -29.43
C ASP A 36 -2.18 0.61 -30.35
N ASP A 37 -1.04 1.28 -30.58
CA ASP A 37 0.07 0.73 -31.37
C ASP A 37 0.73 -0.46 -30.66
N VAL A 38 0.91 -0.37 -29.34
CA VAL A 38 1.42 -1.49 -28.53
C VAL A 38 0.47 -2.68 -28.63
N ALA A 39 -0.83 -2.46 -28.44
CA ALA A 39 -1.84 -3.51 -28.53
C ALA A 39 -1.81 -4.20 -29.91
N ALA A 40 -1.79 -3.42 -30.98
CA ALA A 40 -1.70 -3.92 -32.34
C ALA A 40 -0.41 -4.73 -32.57
N ALA A 41 0.74 -4.27 -32.05
CA ALA A 41 2.02 -4.95 -32.19
C ALA A 41 2.06 -6.32 -31.50
N VAL A 42 1.36 -6.48 -30.38
CA VAL A 42 1.26 -7.76 -29.65
C VAL A 42 0.06 -8.62 -30.06
N GLY A 43 -0.67 -8.22 -31.12
CA GLY A 43 -1.82 -8.97 -31.62
C GLY A 43 -3.06 -8.90 -30.72
N ILE A 44 -3.14 -7.92 -29.82
CA ILE A 44 -4.30 -7.66 -28.97
C ILE A 44 -5.13 -6.53 -29.60
N PRO A 45 -6.43 -6.72 -29.87
CA PRO A 45 -7.27 -5.61 -30.32
C PRO A 45 -7.25 -4.45 -29.31
N PRO A 46 -7.07 -3.17 -29.72
CA PRO A 46 -7.00 -2.05 -28.79
C PRO A 46 -8.18 -1.94 -27.81
N ALA A 47 -9.39 -2.23 -28.30
CA ALA A 47 -10.60 -2.30 -27.48
C ALA A 47 -10.53 -3.40 -26.41
N ALA A 48 -9.88 -4.54 -26.73
CA ALA A 48 -9.67 -5.63 -25.78
C ALA A 48 -8.62 -5.27 -24.72
N LEU A 49 -7.54 -4.58 -25.09
CA LEU A 49 -6.56 -4.07 -24.12
C LEU A 49 -7.19 -3.04 -23.17
N THR A 50 -8.00 -2.13 -23.72
CA THR A 50 -8.78 -1.16 -22.92
C THR A 50 -9.76 -1.86 -21.96
N ALA A 51 -10.47 -2.90 -22.43
CA ALA A 51 -11.36 -3.69 -21.59
C ALA A 51 -10.62 -4.42 -20.47
N LYS A 52 -9.40 -4.92 -20.73
CA LYS A 52 -8.53 -5.55 -19.72
C LYS A 52 -8.07 -4.53 -18.68
N CYS A 53 -7.61 -3.36 -19.11
CA CYS A 53 -7.13 -2.28 -18.25
C CYS A 53 -8.23 -1.64 -17.39
N SER A 54 -9.49 -1.67 -17.84
CA SER A 54 -10.65 -1.18 -17.10
C SER A 54 -11.36 -2.28 -16.26
N GLY A 55 -10.88 -3.52 -16.33
CA GLY A 55 -11.46 -4.67 -15.63
C GLY A 55 -12.77 -5.21 -16.26
N GLY A 56 -13.15 -4.70 -17.43
CA GLY A 56 -14.26 -5.19 -18.25
C GLY A 56 -13.99 -6.53 -18.94
N ALA A 57 -12.73 -6.98 -19.01
CA ALA A 57 -12.32 -8.29 -19.49
C ALA A 57 -11.33 -8.95 -18.52
N ASP A 58 -11.19 -10.27 -18.63
CA ASP A 58 -10.18 -11.02 -17.87
C ASP A 58 -8.78 -10.83 -18.47
N ILE A 59 -7.79 -10.77 -17.61
CA ILE A 59 -6.37 -10.63 -17.97
C ILE A 59 -5.76 -12.02 -17.90
N LEU A 60 -5.30 -12.54 -19.04
CA LEU A 60 -4.60 -13.81 -19.11
C LEU A 60 -3.10 -13.56 -18.97
N PHE A 61 -2.38 -14.50 -18.37
CA PHE A 61 -0.93 -14.36 -18.17
C PHE A 61 -0.17 -14.20 -19.49
N GLN A 62 -0.57 -14.95 -20.52
CA GLN A 62 -0.03 -14.85 -21.89
C GLN A 62 -0.16 -13.44 -22.49
N ASP A 63 -1.20 -12.67 -22.13
CA ASP A 63 -1.37 -11.30 -22.63
C ASP A 63 -0.32 -10.37 -21.99
N VAL A 64 -0.02 -10.60 -20.71
CA VAL A 64 0.99 -9.82 -19.96
C VAL A 64 2.41 -10.20 -20.39
N GLU A 65 2.65 -11.47 -20.72
CA GLU A 65 3.93 -11.92 -21.31
C GLU A 65 4.18 -11.28 -22.67
N ALA A 66 3.17 -11.26 -23.56
CA ALA A 66 3.32 -10.61 -24.87
C ALA A 66 3.62 -9.10 -24.76
N LEU A 67 3.00 -8.42 -23.79
CA LEU A 67 3.28 -7.02 -23.48
C LEU A 67 4.68 -6.84 -22.85
N GLU A 68 5.12 -7.74 -21.97
CA GLU A 68 6.48 -7.75 -21.41
C GLU A 68 7.53 -7.90 -22.51
N ASP A 69 7.33 -8.85 -23.43
CA ASP A 69 8.26 -9.12 -24.54
C ASP A 69 8.39 -7.89 -25.44
N TYR A 70 7.27 -7.25 -25.77
CA TYR A 70 7.28 -6.01 -26.54
C TYR A 70 8.10 -4.92 -25.84
N PHE A 71 7.79 -4.62 -24.58
CA PHE A 71 8.47 -3.55 -23.87
C PHE A 71 9.94 -3.86 -23.58
N THR A 72 10.27 -5.12 -23.33
CA THR A 72 11.66 -5.58 -23.22
C THR A 72 12.42 -5.35 -24.53
N ALA A 73 11.82 -5.69 -25.68
CA ALA A 73 12.43 -5.51 -26.99
C ALA A 73 12.73 -4.03 -27.32
N ILE A 74 11.95 -3.10 -26.77
CA ILE A 74 12.15 -1.65 -26.95
C ILE A 74 12.85 -0.97 -25.76
N GLY A 75 13.43 -1.74 -24.83
CA GLY A 75 14.31 -1.23 -23.77
C GLY A 75 13.65 -0.86 -22.44
N PHE A 76 12.41 -1.29 -22.19
CA PHE A 76 11.63 -1.00 -20.98
C PHE A 76 11.12 -2.28 -20.27
N PRO A 77 12.00 -3.20 -19.83
CA PRO A 77 11.61 -4.46 -19.20
C PRO A 77 10.90 -4.29 -17.84
N GLY A 78 10.36 -5.38 -17.28
CA GLY A 78 9.86 -5.44 -15.90
C GLY A 78 8.37 -5.17 -15.71
N LEU A 79 7.57 -5.25 -16.78
CA LEU A 79 6.12 -5.11 -16.73
C LEU A 79 5.48 -6.15 -15.80
N ILE A 80 5.87 -7.42 -15.87
CA ILE A 80 5.32 -8.49 -15.01
C ILE A 80 5.59 -8.20 -13.53
N ASP A 81 6.81 -7.76 -13.20
CA ASP A 81 7.18 -7.40 -11.84
C ASP A 81 6.43 -6.17 -11.34
N GLU A 82 6.18 -5.20 -12.22
CA GLU A 82 5.38 -4.00 -11.90
C GLU A 82 3.89 -4.29 -11.80
N VAL A 83 3.31 -5.15 -12.65
CA VAL A 83 1.93 -5.59 -12.52
C VAL A 83 1.72 -6.39 -11.22
N ARG A 84 2.78 -7.04 -10.73
CA ARG A 84 2.84 -7.71 -9.42
C ARG A 84 3.09 -6.75 -8.25
N ARG A 85 3.56 -5.52 -8.48
CA ARG A 85 3.85 -4.50 -7.44
C ARG A 85 2.81 -3.36 -7.49
N PRO A 86 2.21 -2.92 -6.38
CA PRO A 86 1.31 -1.78 -6.41
C PRO A 86 2.11 -0.51 -6.80
N HIS A 87 1.90 0.01 -8.02
CA HIS A 87 2.55 1.23 -8.47
C HIS A 87 2.35 2.37 -7.48
N GLY A 88 3.42 3.11 -7.22
CA GLY A 88 3.44 4.28 -6.35
C GLY A 88 3.86 3.96 -4.92
N TRP A 89 3.46 2.84 -4.33
CA TRP A 89 3.75 2.51 -2.93
C TRP A 89 4.94 1.58 -2.79
N ALA A 90 6.01 2.04 -2.13
CA ALA A 90 7.19 1.24 -1.84
C ALA A 90 7.57 1.32 -0.36
N THR A 91 8.19 0.25 0.14
CA THR A 91 8.78 0.20 1.49
C THR A 91 10.27 -0.02 1.40
N TYR A 92 11.02 0.85 2.07
CA TYR A 92 12.46 0.70 2.25
C TYR A 92 12.73 0.44 3.72
N PRO A 93 13.38 -0.68 4.09
CA PRO A 93 13.74 -0.92 5.48
C PRO A 93 14.71 0.16 5.96
N LEU A 94 14.52 0.62 7.19
CA LEU A 94 15.40 1.55 7.88
C LEU A 94 15.99 0.88 9.13
N PRO A 95 17.21 1.25 9.55
CA PRO A 95 17.76 0.78 10.81
C PRO A 95 16.87 1.19 11.99
N ILE A 96 16.54 0.26 12.90
CA ILE A 96 15.73 0.56 14.11
C ILE A 96 16.32 1.70 14.94
N SER A 97 17.64 1.91 14.89
CA SER A 97 18.31 3.03 15.56
C SER A 97 17.74 4.40 15.16
N VAL A 98 17.26 4.57 13.92
CA VAL A 98 16.64 5.83 13.45
C VAL A 98 15.36 6.16 14.22
N ALA A 99 14.60 5.16 14.65
CA ALA A 99 13.40 5.39 15.47
C ALA A 99 13.73 5.86 16.90
N ARG A 100 14.97 5.70 17.38
CA ARG A 100 15.33 6.08 18.76
C ARG A 100 15.40 7.60 18.96
N ASP A 101 15.60 8.35 17.89
CA ASP A 101 15.63 9.82 17.93
C ASP A 101 14.23 10.43 18.09
N ASN A 102 13.17 9.66 17.83
CA ASN A 102 11.79 10.08 18.04
C ASN A 102 11.28 9.57 19.41
N PRO A 103 10.83 10.46 20.33
CA PRO A 103 10.43 10.06 21.68
C PRO A 103 9.28 9.04 21.75
N ILE A 104 8.31 9.13 20.83
CA ILE A 104 7.16 8.21 20.77
C ILE A 104 7.61 6.86 20.22
N ALA A 105 8.39 6.86 19.14
CA ALA A 105 8.91 5.63 18.54
C ALA A 105 9.88 4.90 19.49
N SER A 106 10.74 5.63 20.21
CA SER A 106 11.63 5.05 21.22
C SER A 106 10.83 4.40 22.36
N LYS A 107 9.81 5.10 22.88
CA LYS A 107 8.93 4.53 23.92
C LYS A 107 8.18 3.29 23.43
N LEU A 108 7.75 3.27 22.16
CA LEU A 108 7.10 2.11 21.56
C LEU A 108 8.04 0.91 21.43
N LEU A 109 9.32 1.15 21.12
CA LEU A 109 10.35 0.12 21.08
C LEU A 109 10.66 -0.46 22.46
N ASP A 110 10.74 0.40 23.49
CA ASP A 110 11.00 -0.04 24.87
C ASP A 110 9.87 -0.93 25.41
N LEU A 111 8.64 -0.67 24.99
CA LEU A 111 7.46 -1.43 25.37
C LEU A 111 7.14 -2.59 24.42
N ALA A 112 8.00 -2.91 23.44
CA ALA A 112 7.67 -3.91 22.41
C ALA A 112 7.43 -5.33 22.97
N ALA A 113 8.07 -5.70 24.08
CA ALA A 113 7.82 -6.95 24.77
C ALA A 113 6.45 -6.95 25.48
N ASP A 114 6.14 -5.87 26.19
CA ASP A 114 4.88 -5.71 26.93
C ASP A 114 3.68 -5.62 25.98
N ILE A 115 3.84 -4.94 24.84
CA ILE A 115 2.86 -4.88 23.74
C ILE A 115 2.52 -6.29 23.24
N ARG A 116 3.52 -7.17 23.11
CA ARG A 116 3.29 -8.58 22.74
C ARG A 116 2.55 -9.36 23.82
N GLY A 117 2.78 -9.03 25.09
CA GLY A 117 2.11 -9.66 26.24
C GLY A 117 0.68 -9.17 26.51
N ALA A 118 0.32 -7.97 26.06
CA ALA A 118 -0.96 -7.34 26.38
C ALA A 118 -2.19 -8.04 25.75
N GLY A 119 -2.04 -8.69 24.59
CA GLY A 119 -3.13 -9.42 23.96
C GLY A 119 -4.38 -8.55 23.70
N LEU A 120 -5.52 -8.92 24.28
CA LEU A 120 -6.80 -8.22 24.07
C LEU A 120 -6.89 -6.85 24.78
N SER A 121 -6.09 -6.60 25.83
CA SER A 121 -6.06 -5.31 26.55
C SER A 121 -5.13 -4.28 25.91
N LEU A 122 -4.65 -4.55 24.69
CA LEU A 122 -3.68 -3.72 24.00
C LEU A 122 -4.08 -2.23 23.90
N PRO A 123 -5.33 -1.84 23.58
CA PRO A 123 -5.72 -0.43 23.59
C PRO A 123 -5.64 0.22 24.98
N GLU A 124 -6.08 -0.48 26.02
CA GLU A 124 -6.06 0.01 27.42
C GLU A 124 -4.62 0.20 27.90
N PHE A 125 -3.78 -0.82 27.69
CA PHE A 125 -2.34 -0.77 27.99
C PHE A 125 -1.65 0.41 27.30
N LEU A 126 -1.92 0.63 26.00
CA LEU A 126 -1.37 1.77 25.26
C LEU A 126 -1.93 3.10 25.77
N GLY A 127 -3.15 3.12 26.30
CA GLY A 127 -3.77 4.29 26.93
C GLY A 127 -3.06 4.66 28.24
N GLU A 128 -2.84 3.69 29.11
CA GLU A 128 -2.08 3.85 30.36
C GLU A 128 -0.64 4.30 30.11
N CYS A 129 -0.03 3.78 29.04
CA CYS A 129 1.29 4.21 28.59
C CYS A 129 1.29 5.60 27.91
N GLY A 130 0.13 6.23 27.69
CA GLY A 130 0.01 7.51 26.99
C GLY A 130 0.40 7.45 25.51
N LEU A 131 0.42 6.25 24.90
CA LEU A 131 0.80 6.01 23.50
C LEU A 131 -0.42 5.93 22.57
N LEU A 132 -1.59 5.56 23.09
CA LEU A 132 -2.81 5.35 22.32
C LEU A 132 -3.16 6.53 21.37
N PRO A 133 -2.99 7.81 21.73
CA PRO A 133 -3.28 8.92 20.83
C PRO A 133 -2.39 8.99 19.58
N TYR A 134 -1.24 8.32 19.58
CA TYR A 134 -0.23 8.40 18.51
C TYR A 134 -0.20 7.17 17.61
N VAL A 135 -0.68 6.03 18.09
CA VAL A 135 -0.52 4.74 17.42
C VAL A 135 -1.79 4.26 16.76
N HIS A 136 -1.62 3.39 15.78
CA HIS A 136 -2.70 2.70 15.09
C HIS A 136 -2.63 1.22 15.40
N ILE A 137 -3.77 0.62 15.71
CA ILE A 137 -3.87 -0.81 16.01
C ILE A 137 -4.58 -1.46 14.84
N MET A 138 -3.89 -2.36 14.16
CA MET A 138 -4.42 -3.13 13.03
C MET A 138 -4.42 -4.61 13.39
N VAL A 139 -5.43 -5.34 12.94
CA VAL A 139 -5.59 -6.77 13.20
C VAL A 139 -5.74 -7.49 11.87
N LYS A 140 -4.94 -8.55 11.69
CA LYS A 140 -5.06 -9.44 10.55
C LYS A 140 -6.17 -10.47 10.82
N THR A 141 -7.14 -10.54 9.92
CA THR A 141 -8.09 -11.65 9.80
C THR A 141 -7.65 -12.59 8.67
N ASP A 142 -8.40 -13.65 8.43
CA ASP A 142 -8.11 -14.61 7.36
C ASP A 142 -8.14 -13.97 5.96
N ASP A 143 -9.00 -12.97 5.80
CA ASP A 143 -9.35 -12.34 4.52
C ASP A 143 -8.96 -10.85 4.42
N ALA A 144 -8.61 -10.20 5.53
CA ALA A 144 -8.42 -8.75 5.56
C ALA A 144 -7.47 -8.27 6.66
N ILE A 145 -7.09 -6.99 6.57
CA ILE A 145 -6.57 -6.22 7.70
C ILE A 145 -7.67 -5.26 8.14
N ARG A 146 -7.98 -5.25 9.45
CA ARG A 146 -8.95 -4.34 10.06
C ARG A 146 -8.26 -3.38 11.00
N THR A 147 -8.57 -2.09 10.90
CA THR A 147 -8.10 -1.10 11.87
C THR A 147 -9.04 -1.09 13.06
N VAL A 148 -8.49 -1.36 14.26
CA VAL A 148 -9.23 -1.38 15.53
C VAL A 148 -9.13 -0.04 16.24
N HIS A 149 -8.02 0.67 16.07
CA HIS A 149 -7.82 2.00 16.64
C HIS A 149 -7.02 2.88 15.70
N CYS A 150 -7.40 4.15 15.62
CA CYS A 150 -6.65 5.19 14.93
C CYS A 150 -6.21 6.26 15.93
N GLY A 151 -4.91 6.41 16.13
CA GLY A 151 -4.32 7.59 16.74
C GLY A 151 -4.55 8.83 15.88
N GLY A 152 -4.57 10.00 16.50
CA GLY A 152 -4.97 11.26 15.87
C GLY A 152 -6.21 11.86 16.54
N SER A 153 -6.04 13.02 17.18
CA SER A 153 -7.15 13.81 17.71
C SER A 153 -8.02 14.33 16.54
N ALA A 154 -9.32 14.06 16.59
CA ALA A 154 -10.35 14.59 15.69
C ALA A 154 -10.57 16.12 15.80
N ALA A 155 -9.64 16.88 16.38
CA ALA A 155 -9.82 18.30 16.73
C ALA A 155 -8.66 19.24 16.33
N ALA A 156 -7.91 18.95 15.26
CA ALA A 156 -6.92 19.88 14.72
C ALA A 156 -7.33 20.38 13.32
N SER A 157 -7.71 21.66 13.27
CA SER A 157 -7.94 22.50 12.10
C SER A 157 -7.16 22.10 10.84
N ALA A 158 -7.87 22.07 9.71
CA ALA A 158 -7.46 21.67 8.36
C ALA A 158 -6.28 22.45 7.72
N VAL A 159 -5.55 23.27 8.48
CA VAL A 159 -4.41 24.08 7.99
C VAL A 159 -3.11 23.79 8.75
N SER A 160 -3.14 23.14 9.91
CA SER A 160 -1.92 22.69 10.60
C SER A 160 -1.75 21.19 10.40
N VAL A 161 -0.83 20.82 9.50
CA VAL A 161 -0.29 19.47 9.24
C VAL A 161 -0.78 18.41 10.23
N ASP A 162 -1.88 17.74 9.84
CA ASP A 162 -2.50 16.64 10.57
C ASP A 162 -1.45 15.55 10.84
N ARG A 163 -1.15 15.30 12.12
CA ARG A 163 -0.10 14.36 12.56
C ARG A 163 -0.55 12.90 12.52
N SER A 164 -1.79 12.61 12.15
CA SER A 164 -2.26 11.25 11.94
C SER A 164 -2.51 10.98 10.46
N ILE A 165 -1.46 10.57 9.75
CA ILE A 165 -1.52 10.36 8.29
C ILE A 165 -2.44 9.23 7.87
N LEU A 166 -2.76 8.29 8.76
CA LEU A 166 -3.84 7.36 8.47
C LEU A 166 -5.20 8.09 8.33
N GLY A 167 -5.39 9.28 8.92
CA GLY A 167 -6.59 10.10 8.69
C GLY A 167 -6.60 10.83 7.34
N ARG A 168 -5.46 11.37 6.91
CA ARG A 168 -5.36 12.22 5.70
C ARG A 168 -5.12 11.43 4.39
N ASP A 169 -4.44 10.28 4.45
CA ASP A 169 -4.06 9.50 3.25
C ASP A 169 -5.06 8.40 2.86
N LEU A 170 -5.89 7.90 3.77
CA LEU A 170 -6.58 6.61 3.58
C LEU A 170 -7.79 6.60 2.64
N ARG A 171 -8.29 7.75 2.18
CA ARG A 171 -9.53 7.84 1.37
C ARG A 171 -9.39 8.60 0.05
N MET A 172 -8.21 9.19 -0.22
CA MET A 172 -8.04 10.17 -1.29
C MET A 172 -7.13 9.71 -2.45
N LEU A 173 -6.44 8.57 -2.32
CA LEU A 173 -5.32 8.22 -3.22
C LEU A 173 -5.44 6.88 -3.97
N ASN A 174 -6.54 6.12 -3.79
CA ASN A 174 -6.84 4.76 -4.32
C ASN A 174 -6.85 3.67 -3.23
N ASP A 175 -8.00 3.55 -2.55
CA ASP A 175 -8.25 2.66 -1.41
C ASP A 175 -7.87 1.20 -1.65
N ARG A 176 -8.02 0.70 -2.89
CA ARG A 176 -7.78 -0.71 -3.22
C ARG A 176 -6.30 -1.04 -3.30
N SER A 177 -5.51 -0.26 -4.01
CA SER A 177 -4.06 -0.47 -4.17
C SER A 177 -3.33 -0.35 -2.84
N TYR A 178 -3.74 0.60 -2.00
CA TYR A 178 -3.24 0.74 -0.65
C TYR A 178 -3.63 -0.44 0.25
N GLY A 179 -4.88 -0.89 0.20
CA GLY A 179 -5.34 -2.06 0.95
C GLY A 179 -4.49 -3.32 0.69
N TYR A 180 -4.11 -3.55 -0.57
CA TYR A 180 -3.21 -4.66 -0.93
C TYR A 180 -1.79 -4.50 -0.40
N PHE A 181 -1.21 -3.31 -0.57
CA PHE A 181 0.11 -2.99 -0.01
C PHE A 181 0.13 -3.23 1.50
N LEU A 182 -0.88 -2.69 2.21
CA LEU A 182 -1.00 -2.80 3.65
C LEU A 182 -1.17 -4.26 4.08
N HIS A 183 -2.01 -5.02 3.37
CA HIS A 183 -2.21 -6.44 3.63
C HIS A 183 -0.91 -7.25 3.49
N ASN A 184 -0.19 -7.09 2.37
CA ASN A 184 1.05 -7.81 2.11
C ASN A 184 2.14 -7.44 3.12
N HIS A 185 2.29 -6.14 3.37
CA HIS A 185 3.29 -5.66 4.31
C HIS A 185 3.00 -6.12 5.75
N ILE A 186 1.76 -5.99 6.23
CA ILE A 186 1.40 -6.45 7.59
C ILE A 186 1.51 -7.97 7.71
N SER A 187 1.12 -8.71 6.69
CA SER A 187 1.28 -10.18 6.70
C SER A 187 2.74 -10.57 6.83
N GLU A 188 3.64 -9.89 6.12
CA GLU A 188 5.08 -10.12 6.20
C GLU A 188 5.66 -9.70 7.57
N LEU A 189 5.22 -8.57 8.13
CA LEU A 189 5.60 -8.13 9.48
C LEU A 189 5.20 -9.14 10.55
N LEU A 190 3.95 -9.59 10.52
CA LEU A 190 3.44 -10.59 11.46
C LEU A 190 4.19 -11.91 11.33
N ARG A 191 4.54 -12.32 10.10
CA ARG A 191 5.35 -13.51 9.84
C ARG A 191 6.75 -13.42 10.45
N ARG A 192 7.37 -12.24 10.44
CA ARG A 192 8.70 -11.99 11.05
C ARG A 192 8.64 -11.93 12.58
N GLY A 193 7.54 -11.43 13.15
CA GLY A 193 7.31 -11.39 14.60
C GLY A 193 8.24 -10.43 15.37
N GLN A 194 8.93 -9.52 14.67
CA GLN A 194 9.85 -8.54 15.26
C GLN A 194 9.43 -7.12 14.90
N PRO A 195 9.78 -6.12 15.74
CA PRO A 195 9.62 -4.71 15.38
C PRO A 195 10.33 -4.40 14.06
N ASP A 196 9.70 -3.59 13.22
CA ASP A 196 10.22 -3.18 11.92
C ASP A 196 10.06 -1.69 11.75
N LEU A 197 11.08 -1.06 11.18
CA LEU A 197 11.03 0.34 10.77
C LEU A 197 11.22 0.39 9.26
N CYS A 198 10.30 1.05 8.57
CA CYS A 198 10.42 1.27 7.14
C CYS A 198 10.07 2.70 6.75
N ARG A 199 10.72 3.19 5.68
CA ARG A 199 10.27 4.34 4.92
C ARG A 199 9.21 3.86 3.94
N ILE A 200 8.01 4.42 4.04
CA ILE A 200 6.94 4.22 3.08
C ILE A 200 6.93 5.42 2.16
N THR A 201 7.00 5.16 0.86
CA THR A 201 6.96 6.20 -0.18
C THR A 201 5.75 5.98 -1.07
N SER A 202 5.01 7.05 -1.33
CA SER A 202 4.00 7.19 -2.38
C SER A 202 4.40 8.33 -3.34
N PRO A 203 3.70 8.54 -4.47
CA PRO A 203 3.93 9.68 -5.35
C PRO A 203 3.68 11.05 -4.70
N THR A 204 2.97 11.08 -3.57
CA THR A 204 2.52 12.31 -2.89
C THR A 204 3.08 12.48 -1.49
N LEU A 205 3.51 11.39 -0.84
CA LEU A 205 3.95 11.39 0.55
C LEU A 205 5.13 10.44 0.76
N HIS A 206 6.01 10.82 1.67
CA HIS A 206 7.00 9.94 2.26
C HIS A 206 6.88 10.01 3.77
N TYR A 207 6.92 8.87 4.45
CA TYR A 207 6.89 8.82 5.92
C TYR A 207 7.59 7.58 6.45
N SER A 208 8.09 7.68 7.67
CA SER A 208 8.64 6.55 8.41
C SER A 208 7.53 5.87 9.20
N ARG A 209 7.48 4.54 9.20
CA ARG A 209 6.55 3.75 10.02
C ARG A 209 7.30 2.74 10.86
N LEU A 210 7.18 2.88 12.17
CA LEU A 210 7.56 1.84 13.13
C LEU A 210 6.35 0.94 13.36
N SER A 211 6.52 -0.36 13.22
CA SER A 211 5.49 -1.36 13.47
C SER A 211 5.97 -2.39 14.48
N VAL A 212 5.18 -2.63 15.53
CA VAL A 212 5.41 -3.64 16.56
C VAL A 212 4.33 -4.72 16.44
N PRO A 213 4.67 -5.96 16.07
CA PRO A 213 3.72 -7.05 16.01
C PRO A 213 3.38 -7.59 17.40
N ALA A 214 2.11 -7.93 17.64
CA ALA A 214 1.56 -8.53 18.85
C ALA A 214 0.49 -9.58 18.50
N GLY A 215 0.90 -10.84 18.34
CA GLY A 215 0.02 -11.92 17.91
C GLY A 215 -0.49 -11.70 16.48
N LEU A 216 -1.81 -11.58 16.32
CA LEU A 216 -2.44 -11.21 15.03
C LEU A 216 -2.58 -9.69 14.84
N THR A 217 -2.10 -8.90 15.79
CA THR A 217 -2.24 -7.45 15.80
C THR A 217 -0.90 -6.77 15.50
N VAL A 218 -0.95 -5.56 14.96
CA VAL A 218 0.22 -4.70 14.75
C VAL A 218 -0.11 -3.33 15.32
N VAL A 219 0.76 -2.84 16.19
CA VAL A 219 0.79 -1.44 16.63
C VAL A 219 1.72 -0.68 15.72
N SER A 220 1.22 0.34 15.03
CA SER A 220 2.00 1.14 14.11
C SER A 220 2.02 2.61 14.50
N TYR A 221 3.18 3.23 14.40
CA TYR A 221 3.39 4.65 14.57
C TYR A 221 4.05 5.23 13.32
N SER A 222 3.44 6.26 12.75
CA SER A 222 3.95 6.95 11.57
C SER A 222 4.52 8.32 11.95
N PHE A 223 5.69 8.67 11.41
CA PHE A 223 6.42 9.90 11.72
C PHE A 223 7.30 10.34 10.51
N ASP A 224 8.03 11.46 10.65
CA ASP A 224 8.89 12.06 9.61
C ASP A 224 8.21 12.22 8.26
N VAL A 225 7.16 13.02 8.29
CA VAL A 225 6.18 13.10 7.23
C VAL A 225 6.58 14.20 6.28
N GLU A 226 6.82 13.83 5.03
CA GLU A 226 7.24 14.73 3.98
C GLU A 226 6.24 14.66 2.83
N ALA A 227 5.82 15.81 2.32
CA ALA A 227 5.20 15.86 1.00
C ALA A 227 6.27 15.53 -0.05
N ALA A 228 5.95 14.63 -0.98
CA ALA A 228 6.79 14.48 -2.17
C ALA A 228 6.78 15.80 -2.95
N ALA A 229 7.93 16.26 -3.46
CA ALA A 229 8.11 17.58 -4.08
C ALA A 229 7.09 17.93 -5.21
N SER A 230 6.39 16.92 -5.72
CA SER A 230 5.21 16.99 -6.61
C SER A 230 3.97 17.68 -6.00
N PHE A 231 3.90 17.91 -4.69
CA PHE A 231 2.77 18.59 -4.02
C PHE A 231 2.97 20.12 -3.86
N THR A 232 4.13 20.65 -4.25
CA THR A 232 4.48 22.09 -4.12
C THR A 232 4.14 22.96 -5.34
N LEU A 233 3.35 22.46 -6.30
CA LEU A 233 2.88 23.27 -7.43
C LEU A 233 1.40 23.01 -7.73
N ARG A 234 0.52 23.73 -7.02
CA ARG A 234 -0.65 24.43 -7.59
C ARG A 234 -1.00 25.62 -6.70
#